data_AF-Q4D6D5-F1
#
_entry.id   AF-Q4D6D5-F1
#
_cell.length_a   1.000
_cell.length_b   1.000
_cell.length_c   1.000
_cell.angle_alpha   90.00
_cell.angle_beta   90.00
_cell.angle_gamma   90.00
#
_symmetry.space_group_name_H-M   'P 1'
#
loop_
_entity.id
_entity.type
_entity.pdbx_description
1 polymer ?
#
loop_
_entity_poly.entity_id
_entity_poly.type
_entity_poly.pdbx_seq_one_letter_code
_entity_poly.pdbx_strand_id
1 'polypeptide(L)'
;MNVPEWAKNEQSIDEAKSYLRQGNSVDFFELISSSVLREHPNNIAVFCLELVQKIADGKETSVYDESHKKKVEDNKYVREKNVCEFLNEWILALLRERPTTDGDRIEFHKRYLQSVIAGGSDRNGGAVSEGEEKLQAEEGEGQKAENP
;
A
#
# COMPACT_ATOMS: atom_id res chain seq x y z
N MET A 1 16.48 -17.90 -7.56
CA MET A 1 15.18 -17.58 -6.93
C MET A 1 14.31 -18.82 -7.01
N ASN A 2 13.86 -19.39 -5.89
CA ASN A 2 12.90 -20.48 -5.91
C ASN A 2 11.52 -19.90 -6.28
N VAL A 3 10.95 -20.35 -7.39
CA VAL A 3 9.57 -19.98 -7.75
C VAL A 3 8.64 -20.49 -6.64
N PRO A 4 7.84 -19.63 -6.01
CA PRO A 4 6.88 -20.06 -5.00
C PRO A 4 5.96 -21.14 -5.56
N GLU A 5 5.53 -22.10 -4.75
CA GLU A 5 4.75 -23.25 -5.25
C GLU A 5 3.46 -22.84 -5.99
N TRP A 6 2.87 -21.72 -5.58
CA TRP A 6 1.66 -21.16 -6.17
C TRP A 6 1.89 -20.44 -7.52
N ALA A 7 3.14 -20.29 -7.97
CA ALA A 7 3.50 -19.65 -9.25
C ALA A 7 4.19 -20.61 -10.23
N LYS A 8 4.13 -21.93 -9.97
CA LYS A 8 4.80 -22.95 -10.79
C LYS A 8 4.14 -23.14 -12.17
N ASN A 9 2.82 -22.97 -12.24
CA ASN A 9 2.03 -23.15 -13.44
C ASN A 9 0.73 -22.32 -13.37
N GLU A 10 0.03 -22.20 -14.50
CA GLU A 10 -1.23 -21.44 -14.61
C GLU A 10 -2.28 -21.90 -13.59
N GLN A 11 -2.43 -23.21 -13.39
CA GLN A 11 -3.35 -23.77 -12.41
C GLN A 11 -3.04 -23.28 -10.99
N SER A 12 -1.77 -23.27 -10.58
CA SER A 12 -1.35 -22.82 -9.26
C SER A 12 -1.60 -21.31 -9.05
N ILE A 13 -1.49 -20.52 -10.11
CA ILE A 13 -1.81 -19.09 -10.10
C ILE A 13 -3.32 -18.90 -9.93
N ASP A 14 -4.14 -19.69 -10.62
CA ASP A 14 -5.59 -19.62 -10.50
C ASP A 14 -6.10 -20.11 -9.14
N GLU A 15 -5.47 -21.13 -8.55
CA GLU A 15 -5.70 -21.54 -7.17
C GLU A 15 -5.38 -20.41 -6.18
N ALA A 16 -4.26 -19.70 -6.39
CA ALA A 16 -3.89 -18.55 -5.55
C ALA A 16 -4.90 -17.40 -5.66
N LYS A 17 -5.34 -17.05 -6.89
CA LYS A 17 -6.39 -16.05 -7.12
C LYS A 17 -7.70 -16.47 -6.44
N SER A 18 -8.08 -17.74 -6.59
CA SER A 18 -9.29 -18.29 -5.97
C SER A 18 -9.22 -18.18 -4.46
N TYR A 19 -8.09 -18.52 -3.86
CA TYR A 19 -7.87 -18.38 -2.42
C TYR A 19 -7.99 -16.92 -1.95
N LEU A 20 -7.38 -15.95 -2.66
CA LEU A 20 -7.48 -14.53 -2.27
C LEU A 20 -8.91 -13.98 -2.38
N ARG A 21 -9.73 -14.54 -3.28
CA ARG A 21 -11.15 -14.18 -3.39
C ARG A 21 -12.02 -14.79 -2.28
N GLN A 22 -11.50 -15.74 -1.51
CA GLN A 22 -12.20 -16.32 -0.36
C GLN A 22 -12.00 -15.42 0.87
N GLY A 23 -12.96 -15.46 1.81
CA GLY A 23 -12.89 -14.83 3.15
C GLY A 23 -12.42 -13.37 3.17
N ASN A 24 -12.97 -12.56 2.27
CA ASN A 24 -12.81 -11.10 2.22
C ASN A 24 -11.35 -10.60 2.13
N SER A 25 -10.39 -11.41 1.66
CA SER A 25 -8.98 -10.95 1.63
C SER A 25 -8.78 -9.80 0.66
N VAL A 26 -9.49 -9.81 -0.48
CA VAL A 26 -9.47 -8.68 -1.43
C VAL A 26 -9.95 -7.40 -0.76
N ASP A 27 -11.15 -7.43 -0.15
CA ASP A 27 -11.72 -6.26 0.54
C ASP A 27 -10.82 -5.78 1.68
N PHE A 28 -10.18 -6.71 2.40
CA PHE A 28 -9.21 -6.39 3.45
C PHE A 28 -8.02 -5.60 2.87
N PHE A 29 -7.38 -6.08 1.80
CA PHE A 29 -6.24 -5.39 1.21
C PHE A 29 -6.63 -4.08 0.51
N GLU A 30 -7.83 -4.00 -0.05
CA GLU A 30 -8.40 -2.75 -0.57
C GLU A 30 -8.55 -1.73 0.56
N LEU A 31 -9.18 -2.10 1.68
CA LEU A 31 -9.32 -1.22 2.86
C LEU A 31 -7.96 -0.75 3.38
N ILE A 32 -7.00 -1.66 3.54
CA ILE A 32 -5.65 -1.34 4.00
C ILE A 32 -4.95 -0.38 3.04
N SER A 33 -4.94 -0.71 1.73
CA SER A 33 -4.26 0.11 0.73
C SER A 33 -4.89 1.51 0.63
N SER A 34 -6.21 1.61 0.57
CA SER A 34 -6.91 2.90 0.58
C SER A 34 -6.61 3.70 1.84
N SER A 35 -6.57 3.06 3.02
CA SER A 35 -6.27 3.74 4.28
C SER A 35 -4.81 4.24 4.31
N VAL A 36 -3.86 3.44 3.83
CA VAL A 36 -2.45 3.83 3.73
C VAL A 36 -2.25 5.01 2.77
N LEU A 37 -2.94 5.01 1.63
CA LEU A 37 -2.88 6.09 0.65
C LEU A 37 -3.62 7.35 1.10
N ARG A 38 -4.58 7.24 2.01
CA ARG A 38 -5.28 8.41 2.56
C ARG A 38 -4.49 9.09 3.67
N GLU A 39 -3.93 8.31 4.59
CA GLU A 39 -3.30 8.84 5.80
C GLU A 39 -1.78 9.08 5.65
N HIS A 40 -1.16 8.54 4.60
CA HIS A 40 0.29 8.61 4.35
C HIS A 40 1.15 8.32 5.61
N PRO A 41 0.92 7.20 6.32
CA PRO A 41 1.58 6.94 7.59
C PRO A 41 3.10 6.80 7.44
N ASN A 42 3.86 7.43 8.35
CA ASN A 42 5.32 7.31 8.36
C ASN A 42 5.81 5.86 8.55
N ASN A 43 5.10 5.09 9.38
CA ASN A 43 5.36 3.67 9.61
C ASN A 43 4.14 2.84 9.20
N ILE A 44 4.19 2.31 7.98
CA ILE A 44 3.09 1.55 7.37
C ILE A 44 2.75 0.32 8.20
N ALA A 45 3.75 -0.44 8.68
CA ALA A 45 3.50 -1.69 9.40
C ALA A 45 2.77 -1.44 10.74
N VAL A 46 3.17 -0.41 11.49
CA VAL A 46 2.51 -0.01 12.74
C VAL A 46 1.08 0.44 12.48
N PHE A 47 0.89 1.32 11.49
CA PHE A 47 -0.44 1.81 11.11
C PHE A 47 -1.38 0.66 10.68
N CYS A 48 -0.89 -0.24 9.82
CA CYS A 48 -1.64 -1.41 9.41
C CYS A 48 -1.99 -2.29 10.60
N LEU A 49 -1.09 -2.47 11.58
CA LEU A 49 -1.36 -3.29 12.77
C LEU A 49 -2.48 -2.69 13.62
N GLU A 50 -2.49 -1.38 13.79
CA GLU A 50 -3.58 -0.68 14.47
C GLU A 50 -4.91 -0.84 13.72
N LEU A 51 -4.91 -0.76 12.40
CA LEU A 51 -6.11 -1.04 11.58
C LEU A 51 -6.59 -2.47 11.74
N VAL A 52 -5.69 -3.46 11.67
CA VAL A 52 -6.04 -4.86 11.91
C VAL A 52 -6.61 -5.08 13.31
N GLN A 53 -6.06 -4.40 14.32
CA GLN A 53 -6.61 -4.47 15.68
C GLN A 53 -8.01 -3.84 15.76
N LYS A 54 -8.26 -2.71 15.09
CA LYS A 54 -9.60 -2.10 15.02
C LYS A 54 -10.61 -3.03 14.35
N ILE A 55 -10.22 -3.68 13.24
CA ILE A 55 -11.05 -4.65 12.53
C ILE A 55 -11.35 -5.86 13.44
N ALA A 56 -10.33 -6.38 14.14
CA ALA A 56 -10.49 -7.49 15.08
C ALA A 56 -11.42 -7.14 16.25
N ASP A 57 -11.42 -5.89 16.70
CA ASP A 57 -12.31 -5.39 17.74
C ASP A 57 -13.75 -5.11 17.22
N GLY A 58 -14.02 -5.33 15.93
CA GLY A 58 -15.31 -5.01 15.30
C GLY A 58 -15.59 -3.51 15.19
N LYS A 59 -14.57 -2.66 15.25
CA LYS A 59 -14.73 -1.19 15.11
C LYS A 59 -14.84 -0.83 13.64
N GLU A 60 -15.86 -0.05 13.27
CA GLU A 60 -15.96 0.52 11.92
C GLU A 60 -14.75 1.42 11.64
N THR A 61 -13.95 1.03 10.66
CA THR A 61 -12.96 1.91 10.03
C THR A 61 -13.70 2.81 9.07
N SER A 62 -13.66 4.14 9.21
CA SER A 62 -14.42 5.04 8.34
C SER A 62 -14.00 4.86 6.87
N VAL A 63 -14.82 4.13 6.14
CA VAL A 63 -14.71 3.94 4.69
C VAL A 63 -15.40 5.15 4.06
N TYR A 64 -14.82 5.69 2.98
CA TYR A 64 -15.35 6.79 2.18
C TYR A 64 -15.30 8.19 2.82
N ASP A 65 -14.20 8.90 2.57
CA ASP A 65 -14.31 10.34 2.32
C ASP A 65 -13.86 10.55 0.87
N GLU A 66 -14.83 10.86 0.00
CA GLU A 66 -14.76 10.73 -1.45
C GLU A 66 -14.07 11.93 -2.14
N SER A 67 -13.16 12.62 -1.44
CA SER A 67 -12.45 13.80 -1.93
C SER A 67 -10.97 13.53 -2.24
N HIS A 68 -10.67 12.56 -3.10
CA HIS A 68 -9.29 12.28 -3.55
C HIS A 68 -8.80 13.33 -4.56
N LYS A 69 -8.45 14.54 -4.08
CA LYS A 69 -7.78 15.58 -4.90
C LYS A 69 -6.24 15.47 -4.94
N LYS A 70 -5.65 14.32 -4.56
CA LYS A 70 -4.19 14.21 -4.27
C LYS A 70 -3.42 13.10 -5.00
N LYS A 71 -3.85 12.67 -6.20
CA LYS A 71 -3.19 11.59 -6.98
C LYS A 71 -1.67 11.75 -7.17
N VAL A 72 -1.16 12.98 -7.28
CA VAL A 72 0.29 13.22 -7.47
C VAL A 72 1.09 12.93 -6.20
N GLU A 73 0.58 13.33 -5.03
CA GLU A 73 1.20 13.05 -3.73
C GLU A 73 1.19 11.55 -3.45
N ASP A 74 0.08 10.86 -3.77
CA ASP A 74 -0.04 9.40 -3.59
C ASP A 74 1.03 8.64 -4.38
N ASN A 75 1.27 8.99 -5.65
CA ASN A 75 2.28 8.32 -6.47
C ASN A 75 3.72 8.54 -5.98
N LYS A 76 3.99 9.71 -5.39
CA LYS A 76 5.29 10.00 -4.76
C LYS A 76 5.44 9.16 -3.49
N TYR A 77 4.44 9.20 -2.62
CA TYR A 77 4.39 8.45 -1.37
C TYR A 77 4.52 6.94 -1.58
N VAL A 78 3.79 6.36 -2.53
CA VAL A 78 3.83 4.92 -2.86
C VAL A 78 5.25 4.46 -3.19
N ARG A 79 5.98 5.27 -3.97
CA ARG A 79 7.36 4.99 -4.36
C ARG A 79 8.32 5.18 -3.20
N GLU A 80 8.24 6.30 -2.50
CA GLU A 80 9.15 6.63 -1.40
C GLU A 80 9.05 5.67 -0.21
N LYS A 81 7.84 5.19 0.09
CA LYS A 81 7.58 4.27 1.19
C LYS A 81 7.53 2.79 0.78
N ASN A 82 7.85 2.48 -0.49
CA ASN A 82 7.80 1.12 -1.03
C ASN A 82 6.47 0.41 -0.72
N VAL A 83 5.34 1.13 -0.79
CA VAL A 83 4.02 0.62 -0.38
C VAL A 83 3.65 -0.63 -1.16
N CYS A 84 3.92 -0.64 -2.48
CA CYS A 84 3.65 -1.79 -3.33
C CYS A 84 4.48 -3.01 -2.92
N GLU A 85 5.77 -2.86 -2.60
CA GLU A 85 6.59 -3.97 -2.16
C GLU A 85 6.09 -4.53 -0.82
N PHE A 86 5.75 -3.64 0.11
CA PHE A 86 5.19 -4.03 1.40
C PHE A 86 3.89 -4.84 1.25
N LEU A 87 2.94 -4.36 0.45
CA LEU A 87 1.68 -5.06 0.21
C LEU A 87 1.91 -6.39 -0.54
N ASN A 88 2.80 -6.41 -1.53
CA ASN A 88 3.14 -7.62 -2.26
C ASN A 88 3.71 -8.68 -1.31
N GLU A 89 4.72 -8.36 -0.52
CA GLU A 89 5.30 -9.32 0.44
C GLU A 89 4.28 -9.82 1.46
N TRP A 90 3.33 -8.98 1.86
CA TRP A 90 2.26 -9.37 2.76
C TRP A 90 1.28 -10.35 2.11
N ILE A 91 0.84 -10.08 0.88
CA ILE A 91 -0.02 -11.00 0.11
C ILE A 91 0.71 -12.32 -0.15
N LEU A 92 2.01 -12.26 -0.46
CA LEU A 92 2.85 -13.44 -0.66
C LEU A 92 2.96 -14.29 0.60
N ALA A 93 3.13 -13.66 1.76
CA ALA A 93 3.13 -14.36 3.05
C ALA A 93 1.76 -15.01 3.32
N LEU A 94 0.66 -14.32 3.01
CA LEU A 94 -0.69 -14.86 3.18
C LEU A 94 -0.90 -16.10 2.28
N LEU A 95 -0.47 -16.02 1.01
CA LEU A 95 -0.56 -17.13 0.05
C LEU A 95 0.32 -18.33 0.43
N ARG A 96 1.39 -18.11 1.20
CA ARG A 96 2.27 -19.18 1.69
C ARG A 96 1.63 -19.90 2.87
N GLU A 97 1.01 -19.19 3.80
CA GLU A 97 0.48 -19.79 5.03
C GLU A 97 -0.97 -20.30 4.89
N ARG A 98 -1.75 -19.68 4.00
CA ARG A 98 -3.13 -20.06 3.65
C ARG A 98 -4.08 -20.31 4.85
N PRO A 99 -4.21 -19.38 5.82
CA PRO A 99 -5.19 -19.51 6.90
C PRO A 99 -6.64 -19.67 6.37
N THR A 100 -7.35 -20.66 6.91
CA THR A 100 -8.65 -21.11 6.37
C THR A 100 -9.85 -20.42 7.01
N THR A 101 -9.70 -19.87 8.21
CA THR A 101 -10.78 -19.14 8.90
C THR A 101 -10.46 -17.65 8.99
N ASP A 102 -11.50 -16.82 9.13
CA ASP A 102 -11.33 -15.37 9.30
C ASP A 102 -10.56 -15.04 10.59
N GLY A 103 -10.77 -15.83 11.66
CA GLY A 103 -10.00 -15.72 12.90
C GLY A 103 -8.50 -15.96 12.68
N ASP A 104 -8.15 -17.05 11.98
CA ASP A 104 -6.75 -17.37 11.66
C ASP A 104 -6.12 -16.32 10.74
N ARG A 105 -6.91 -15.71 9.84
CA ARG A 105 -6.46 -14.62 8.97
C ARG A 105 -6.10 -13.38 9.77
N ILE A 106 -6.96 -12.97 10.70
CA ILE A 106 -6.69 -11.84 11.57
C ILE A 106 -5.42 -12.09 12.41
N GLU A 107 -5.28 -13.29 12.98
CA GLU A 107 -4.05 -13.65 13.72
C GLU A 107 -2.82 -13.64 12.81
N PHE A 108 -2.92 -14.17 11.60
CA PHE A 108 -1.88 -14.11 10.58
C PHE A 108 -1.45 -12.66 10.32
N HIS A 109 -2.41 -11.77 10.05
CA HIS A 109 -2.12 -10.36 9.76
C HIS A 109 -1.41 -9.69 10.93
N LYS A 110 -1.88 -9.90 12.17
CA LYS A 110 -1.23 -9.36 13.38
C LYS A 110 0.22 -9.84 13.51
N ARG A 111 0.43 -11.16 13.46
CA ARG A 111 1.75 -11.77 13.60
C ARG A 111 2.70 -11.34 12.48
N TYR A 112 2.23 -11.30 11.24
CA TYR A 112 3.03 -10.83 10.10
C TYR A 112 3.50 -9.39 10.34
N LEU A 113 2.59 -8.48 10.66
CA LEU A 113 2.92 -7.07 10.88
C LEU A 113 3.84 -6.88 12.09
N GLN A 114 3.61 -7.60 13.19
CA GLN A 114 4.53 -7.63 14.33
C GLN A 114 5.92 -8.11 13.94
N SER A 115 6.03 -9.14 13.08
CA SER A 115 7.33 -9.61 12.59
C SER A 115 8.05 -8.58 11.73
N VAL A 116 7.33 -7.82 10.91
CA VAL A 116 7.90 -6.73 10.10
C VAL A 116 8.40 -5.59 10.98
N ILE A 117 7.65 -5.24 12.04
CA ILE A 117 8.04 -4.21 13.02
C ILE A 117 9.26 -4.66 13.82
N ALA A 118 9.25 -5.89 14.35
CA ALA A 118 10.33 -6.45 15.17
C ALA A 118 11.61 -6.72 14.35
N GLY A 119 11.46 -7.11 13.08
CA GLY A 119 12.56 -7.30 12.14
C GLY A 119 13.24 -5.99 11.73
N GLY A 120 12.76 -4.85 12.23
CA GLY A 120 13.40 -3.56 12.09
C GLY A 120 13.70 -3.26 10.64
N SER A 121 12.72 -3.42 9.74
CA SER A 121 12.91 -3.22 8.31
C SER A 121 13.49 -1.83 8.05
N ASP A 122 14.83 -1.77 7.98
CA ASP A 122 15.74 -0.69 7.62
C ASP A 122 15.49 -0.16 6.20
N ARG A 123 14.34 -0.51 5.60
CA ARG A 123 13.89 -0.11 4.28
C ARG A 123 13.15 1.23 4.27
N ASN A 124 12.97 1.88 5.42
CA ASN A 124 12.19 3.12 5.54
C ASN A 124 13.06 4.40 5.62
N GLY A 125 14.39 4.27 5.48
CA GLY A 125 15.36 5.37 5.55
C GLY A 125 16.24 5.46 4.30
N GLY A 126 15.64 5.61 3.11
CA GLY A 126 16.36 5.85 1.86
C GLY A 126 16.15 7.28 1.38
N ALA A 127 17.19 8.10 1.55
CA ALA A 127 17.20 9.54 1.31
C ALA A 127 16.83 9.96 -0.12
N VAL A 128 16.03 11.02 -0.19
CA VAL A 128 16.02 12.13 -1.15
C VAL A 128 17.19 12.09 -2.15
N SER A 129 16.87 11.83 -3.42
CA SER A 129 17.63 12.39 -4.54
C SER A 129 16.73 13.41 -5.23
N GLU A 130 17.02 14.68 -4.95
CA GLU A 130 16.55 15.85 -5.66
C GLU A 130 16.91 15.73 -7.15
N GLY A 131 15.88 15.69 -7.99
CA GLY A 131 15.97 15.92 -9.42
C GLY A 131 15.07 17.09 -9.76
N GLU A 132 15.55 18.30 -9.50
CA GLU A 132 14.96 19.56 -9.94
C GLU A 132 14.95 19.61 -11.48
N GLU A 133 13.81 19.33 -12.11
CA GLU A 133 13.61 19.65 -13.53
C GLU A 133 12.98 21.05 -13.63
N LYS A 134 13.89 22.03 -13.67
CA LYS A 134 13.67 23.46 -13.84
C LYS A 134 13.16 23.75 -15.26
N LEU A 135 11.85 23.94 -15.43
CA LEU A 135 11.27 24.53 -16.63
C LEU A 135 10.94 26.01 -16.37
N GLN A 136 11.95 26.86 -16.58
CA GLN A 136 11.76 28.30 -16.78
C GLN A 136 11.32 28.51 -18.23
N ALA A 137 10.05 28.81 -18.45
CA ALA A 137 9.57 29.43 -19.69
C ALA A 137 9.36 30.93 -19.42
N GLU A 138 10.45 31.69 -19.55
CA GLU A 138 10.42 33.14 -19.73
C GLU A 138 10.37 33.42 -21.24
N GLU A 139 9.19 33.75 -21.75
CA GLU A 139 8.97 34.55 -22.96
C GLU A 139 7.71 35.36 -22.64
N GLY A 140 7.68 36.68 -22.53
CA GLY A 140 8.46 37.73 -23.17
C GLY A 140 7.44 38.86 -23.33
N GLU A 141 7.60 39.90 -22.52
CA GLU A 141 6.78 41.11 -22.55
C GLU A 141 6.86 41.85 -23.89
N GLY A 142 5.77 42.54 -24.23
CA GLY A 142 5.71 43.55 -25.29
C GLY A 142 4.79 43.11 -26.43
N GLN A 143 3.72 43.81 -26.77
CA GLN A 143 3.66 45.26 -26.93
C GLN A 143 2.28 45.78 -26.51
N LYS A 144 2.34 46.72 -25.57
CA LYS A 144 1.28 47.65 -25.21
C LYS A 144 1.08 48.61 -26.39
N ALA A 145 -0.09 48.60 -27.00
CA ALA A 145 -0.56 49.66 -27.89
C ALA A 145 -1.90 50.17 -27.35
N GLU A 146 -1.83 50.91 -26.23
CA GLU A 146 -2.82 51.91 -25.86
C GLU A 146 -2.35 53.23 -26.52
N ASN A 147 -3.04 53.77 -27.53
CA ASN A 147 -4.17 54.72 -27.48
C ASN A 147 -3.75 56.11 -26.91
N PRO A 148 -4.20 57.25 -27.45
CA PRO A 148 -5.29 57.47 -28.41
C PRO A 148 -4.89 58.11 -29.75
#